data_AF-A0A933RZZ7-F1
#
_entry.id   AF-A0A933RZZ7-F1
#
_cell.length_a   1.000
_cell.length_b   1.000
_cell.length_c   1.000
_cell.angle_alpha   90.00
_cell.angle_beta   90.00
_cell.angle_gamma   90.00
#
_symmetry.space_group_name_H-M   'P 1'
#
loop_
_entity.id
_entity.type
_entity.pdbx_description
1 polymer ?
#
loop_
_entity_poly.entity_id
_entity_poly.type
_entity_poly.pdbx_seq_one_letter_code
_entity_poly.pdbx_strand_id
1 'polypeptide(L)'
;MGQSADLTSATLQIFNHHLYELSKGMRPLALMTMAVDAAAPVIARLQGRGIAHYVHEACPDRVNVVFGSRLAVKVIQHFVRGPLCELSAEHDFMLGILFGYDREMQCERYLGRCGDAVDTETGLEVTSAPPLAIATDHKALVL
;
A
#
# COMPACT_ATOMS: atom_id res chain seq x y z
N MET A 1 -26.24 -27.92 1.87
CA MET A 1 -24.89 -28.41 2.21
C MET A 1 -23.88 -27.39 1.68
N GLY A 2 -23.49 -26.42 2.51
CA GLY A 2 -22.49 -25.43 2.13
C GLY A 2 -21.11 -26.06 2.25
N GLN A 3 -20.47 -26.35 1.12
CA GLN A 3 -19.07 -26.72 1.13
C GLN A 3 -18.29 -25.55 1.75
N SER A 4 -17.64 -25.78 2.88
CA SER A 4 -16.57 -24.90 3.35
C SER A 4 -15.54 -24.88 2.24
N ALA A 5 -15.54 -23.83 1.42
CA ALA A 5 -14.59 -23.67 0.33
C ALA A 5 -13.19 -23.57 0.94
N ASP A 6 -12.51 -24.71 1.04
CA ASP A 6 -11.12 -24.73 1.42
C ASP A 6 -10.30 -24.02 0.34
N LEU A 7 -9.36 -23.19 0.79
CA LEU A 7 -8.45 -22.48 -0.10
C LEU A 7 -7.62 -23.48 -0.90
N THR A 8 -7.46 -23.23 -2.19
CA THR A 8 -6.56 -24.04 -3.01
C THR A 8 -5.13 -23.98 -2.46
N SER A 9 -4.35 -25.04 -2.70
CA SER A 9 -2.94 -25.12 -2.27
C SER A 9 -2.13 -23.91 -2.75
N ALA A 10 -2.33 -23.47 -4.00
CA ALA A 10 -1.66 -22.30 -4.57
C ALA A 10 -2.04 -21.00 -3.85
N THR A 11 -3.33 -20.77 -3.59
CA THR A 11 -3.78 -19.57 -2.86
C THR A 11 -3.21 -19.54 -1.44
N LEU A 12 -3.14 -20.69 -0.77
CA LEU A 12 -2.55 -20.81 0.55
C LEU A 12 -1.04 -20.54 0.54
N GLN A 13 -0.31 -21.00 -0.47
CA GLN A 13 1.12 -20.70 -0.64
C GLN A 13 1.35 -19.20 -0.80
N ILE A 14 0.59 -18.52 -1.66
CA ILE A 14 0.67 -17.06 -1.85
C ILE A 14 0.33 -16.32 -0.55
N PHE A 15 -0.74 -16.73 0.13
CA PHE A 15 -1.13 -16.14 1.41
C PHE A 15 -0.01 -16.27 2.46
N ASN A 16 0.57 -17.46 2.61
CA ASN A 16 1.67 -17.69 3.55
C ASN A 16 2.92 -16.90 3.19
N HIS A 17 3.21 -16.74 1.90
CA HIS A 17 4.31 -15.91 1.44
C HIS A 17 4.13 -14.44 1.86
N HIS A 18 2.94 -13.87 1.68
CA HIS A 18 2.63 -12.52 2.16
C HIS A 18 2.78 -12.39 3.68
N LEU A 19 2.32 -13.38 4.45
CA LEU A 19 2.48 -13.38 5.90
C LEU A 19 3.96 -13.40 6.32
N TYR A 20 4.80 -14.14 5.60
CA TYR A 20 6.22 -14.16 5.85
C TYR A 20 6.85 -12.79 5.65
N GLU A 21 6.60 -12.14 4.51
CA GLU A 21 7.15 -10.80 4.22
C GLU A 21 6.70 -9.74 5.24
N LEU A 22 5.41 -9.75 5.61
CA LEU A 22 4.86 -8.89 6.65
C LEU A 22 5.58 -9.11 7.99
N SER A 23 5.81 -10.37 8.37
CA SER A 23 6.50 -10.73 9.63
C SER A 23 7.97 -10.32 9.66
N LYS A 24 8.61 -10.20 8.50
CA LYS A 24 10.00 -9.74 8.35
C LYS A 24 10.11 -8.22 8.23
N GLY A 25 9.00 -7.51 8.18
CA GLY A 25 8.97 -6.05 8.04
C GLY A 25 9.37 -5.57 6.64
N MET A 26 9.26 -6.44 5.62
CA MET A 26 9.64 -6.09 4.25
C MET A 26 8.69 -5.05 3.64
N ARG A 27 7.40 -5.12 4.01
CA ARG A 27 6.37 -4.18 3.60
C ARG A 27 5.27 -4.07 4.65
N PRO A 28 4.62 -2.89 4.80
CA PRO A 28 3.51 -2.73 5.72
C PRO A 28 2.22 -3.46 5.34
N LEU A 29 1.99 -3.69 4.03
CA LEU A 29 0.77 -4.26 3.48
C LEU A 29 1.03 -5.30 2.40
N ALA A 30 0.08 -6.22 2.28
CA ALA A 30 -0.09 -7.13 1.16
C ALA A 30 -1.52 -7.03 0.61
N LEU A 31 -1.68 -7.41 -0.65
CA LEU A 31 -2.96 -7.41 -1.36
C LEU A 31 -3.13 -8.75 -2.08
N MET A 32 -4.30 -9.35 -1.95
CA MET A 32 -4.72 -10.46 -2.80
C MET A 32 -6.03 -10.11 -3.49
N THR A 33 -6.02 -10.14 -4.83
CA THR A 33 -7.24 -10.01 -5.64
C THR A 33 -7.84 -11.39 -5.89
N MET A 34 -9.11 -11.58 -5.55
CA MET A 34 -9.78 -12.87 -5.68
C MET A 34 -11.28 -12.70 -5.92
N ALA A 35 -11.95 -13.77 -6.33
CA ALA A 35 -13.40 -13.78 -6.44
C ALA A 35 -14.05 -13.58 -5.06
N VAL A 36 -15.25 -12.97 -5.04
CA VAL A 36 -15.97 -12.62 -3.80
C VAL A 36 -16.21 -13.86 -2.92
N ASP A 37 -16.57 -14.99 -3.52
CA ASP A 37 -16.84 -16.26 -2.84
C ASP A 37 -15.57 -16.89 -2.23
N ALA A 38 -14.42 -16.69 -2.87
CA ALA A 38 -13.12 -17.17 -2.39
C ALA A 38 -12.52 -16.31 -1.26
N ALA A 39 -13.07 -15.12 -0.98
CA ALA A 39 -12.51 -14.20 0.02
C ALA A 39 -12.80 -14.60 1.47
N ALA A 40 -13.96 -15.21 1.73
CA ALA A 40 -14.38 -15.61 3.07
C ALA A 40 -13.33 -16.45 3.85
N PRO A 41 -12.75 -17.53 3.29
CA PRO A 41 -11.75 -18.33 4.00
C PRO A 41 -10.42 -17.60 4.25
N VAL A 42 -10.07 -16.59 3.44
CA VAL A 42 -8.88 -15.74 3.64
C VAL A 42 -9.12 -14.78 4.80
N ILE A 43 -10.28 -14.11 4.80
CA ILE A 43 -10.69 -13.18 5.86
C ILE A 43 -10.75 -13.90 7.21
N ALA A 44 -11.35 -15.09 7.26
CA ALA A 44 -11.42 -15.90 8.48
C ALA A 44 -10.02 -16.24 9.04
N ARG A 45 -9.06 -16.57 8.16
CA ARG A 45 -7.67 -16.83 8.55
C ARG A 45 -6.96 -15.58 9.06
N LEU A 46 -7.18 -14.42 8.44
CA LEU A 46 -6.63 -13.13 8.90
C LEU A 46 -7.17 -12.77 10.29
N GLN A 47 -8.48 -12.90 10.49
CA GLN A 47 -9.15 -12.67 11.78
C GLN A 47 -8.63 -13.62 12.86
N GLY A 48 -8.51 -14.92 12.58
CA GLY A 48 -7.99 -15.91 13.52
C GLY A 48 -6.52 -15.67 13.93
N ARG A 49 -5.76 -14.92 13.12
CA ARG A 49 -4.37 -14.53 13.41
C ARG A 49 -4.25 -13.10 13.97
N GLY A 50 -5.36 -12.38 14.13
CA GLY A 50 -5.36 -10.98 14.59
C GLY A 50 -4.73 -9.99 13.60
N ILE A 51 -4.71 -10.31 12.30
CA ILE A 51 -4.12 -9.47 11.27
C ILE A 51 -5.17 -8.48 10.76
N ALA A 52 -4.82 -7.19 10.81
CA ALA A 52 -5.68 -6.14 10.29
C ALA A 52 -5.88 -6.30 8.79
N HIS A 53 -7.11 -6.07 8.32
CA HIS A 53 -7.46 -6.20 6.92
C HIS A 53 -8.55 -5.22 6.51
N TYR A 54 -8.64 -4.97 5.21
CA TYR A 54 -9.64 -4.16 4.54
C TYR A 54 -10.04 -4.87 3.25
N VAL A 55 -11.34 -5.04 3.06
CA VAL A 55 -11.90 -5.61 1.83
C VAL A 55 -12.38 -4.46 0.96
N HIS A 56 -11.76 -4.31 -0.20
CA HIS A 56 -12.09 -3.29 -1.18
C HIS A 56 -12.73 -3.97 -2.40
N GLU A 57 -13.89 -3.47 -2.84
CA GLU A 57 -14.52 -3.95 -4.08
C GLU A 57 -13.66 -3.55 -5.29
N ALA A 58 -13.16 -4.54 -6.04
CA ALA A 58 -12.34 -4.26 -7.22
C ALA A 58 -13.23 -4.12 -8.46
N CYS A 59 -14.16 -5.07 -8.62
CA CYS A 59 -15.22 -5.11 -9.61
C CYS A 59 -16.35 -6.02 -9.07
N PRO A 60 -17.52 -6.10 -9.73
CA PRO A 60 -18.69 -6.78 -9.15
C PRO A 60 -18.47 -8.25 -8.72
N ASP A 61 -17.54 -8.95 -9.35
CA ASP A 61 -17.21 -10.36 -9.09
C ASP A 61 -15.89 -10.57 -8.32
N ARG A 62 -15.11 -9.50 -8.07
CA ARG A 62 -13.80 -9.61 -7.42
C ARG A 62 -13.58 -8.56 -6.35
N VAL A 63 -12.87 -8.97 -5.32
CA VAL A 63 -12.44 -8.12 -4.22
C VAL A 63 -10.94 -8.11 -4.07
N ASN A 64 -10.44 -6.98 -3.59
CA ASN A 64 -9.09 -6.75 -3.12
C ASN A 64 -9.08 -6.94 -1.60
N VAL A 65 -8.51 -8.05 -1.12
CA VAL A 65 -8.28 -8.28 0.31
C VAL A 65 -6.91 -7.70 0.66
N VAL A 66 -6.91 -6.49 1.24
CA VAL A 66 -5.70 -5.81 1.72
C VAL A 66 -5.49 -6.15 3.18
N PHE A 67 -4.27 -6.50 3.59
CA PHE A 67 -3.98 -6.85 4.98
C PHE A 67 -2.54 -6.55 5.36
N GLY A 68 -2.29 -6.40 6.66
CA GLY A 68 -0.94 -6.14 7.17
C GLY A 68 -0.98 -5.37 8.49
N SER A 69 -0.09 -4.38 8.60
CA SER A 69 0.02 -3.57 9.82
C SER A 69 -1.24 -2.75 10.08
N ARG A 70 -1.63 -2.63 11.35
CA ARG A 70 -2.87 -1.95 11.75
C ARG A 70 -2.93 -0.50 11.29
N LEU A 71 -1.82 0.24 11.36
CA LEU A 71 -1.78 1.64 10.93
C LEU A 71 -1.88 1.76 9.42
N ALA A 72 -1.15 0.93 8.66
CA ALA A 72 -1.22 0.97 7.20
C ALA A 72 -2.61 0.61 6.66
N VAL A 73 -3.28 -0.39 7.26
CA VAL A 73 -4.65 -0.75 6.89
C VAL A 73 -5.62 0.40 7.16
N LYS A 74 -5.50 1.07 8.31
CA LYS A 74 -6.32 2.26 8.62
C LYS A 74 -6.08 3.39 7.61
N VAL A 75 -4.82 3.65 7.27
CA VAL A 75 -4.46 4.68 6.30
C VAL A 75 -5.12 4.40 4.94
N ILE A 76 -5.05 3.16 4.44
CA ILE A 76 -5.73 2.78 3.20
C ILE A 76 -7.25 2.95 3.29
N GLN A 77 -7.88 2.56 4.41
CA GLN A 77 -9.33 2.75 4.60
C GLN A 77 -9.78 4.21 4.47
N HIS A 78 -8.89 5.17 4.74
CA HIS A 78 -9.25 6.58 4.62
C HIS A 78 -9.41 7.05 3.18
N PHE A 79 -8.54 6.60 2.27
CA PHE A 79 -8.45 7.14 0.91
C PHE A 79 -8.81 6.16 -0.21
N VAL A 80 -8.76 4.84 0.02
CA VAL A 80 -9.19 3.85 -0.98
C VAL A 80 -10.68 3.57 -0.84
N ARG A 81 -11.49 4.41 -1.51
CA ARG A 81 -12.96 4.31 -1.51
C ARG A 81 -13.58 3.96 -2.86
N GLY A 82 -12.80 4.10 -3.93
CA GLY A 82 -13.22 3.81 -5.30
C GLY A 82 -12.14 3.02 -6.04
N PRO A 83 -12.29 2.86 -7.37
CA PRO A 83 -11.37 2.07 -8.18
C PRO A 83 -9.91 2.50 -7.97
N LEU A 84 -9.01 1.53 -7.81
CA LEU A 84 -7.57 1.84 -7.59
C LEU A 84 -6.95 2.61 -8.76
N CYS A 85 -7.49 2.46 -9.97
CA CYS A 85 -7.04 3.19 -11.15
C CYS A 85 -7.41 4.68 -11.13
N GLU A 86 -8.33 5.10 -10.28
CA GLU A 86 -8.81 6.49 -10.17
C GLU A 86 -8.18 7.25 -8.99
N LEU A 87 -7.23 6.64 -8.29
CA LEU A 87 -6.50 7.31 -7.21
C LEU A 87 -5.75 8.53 -7.74
N SER A 88 -5.72 9.62 -6.96
CA SER A 88 -4.84 10.77 -7.26
C SER A 88 -3.37 10.36 -7.23
N ALA A 89 -2.48 11.18 -7.79
CA ALA A 89 -1.04 10.90 -7.81
C ALA A 89 -0.48 10.72 -6.38
N GLU A 90 -0.93 11.54 -5.43
CA GLU A 90 -0.53 11.48 -4.02
C GLU A 90 -1.02 10.19 -3.35
N HIS A 91 -2.27 9.79 -3.60
CA HIS A 91 -2.82 8.57 -3.03
C HIS A 91 -2.18 7.31 -3.62
N ASP A 92 -1.88 7.30 -4.91
CA ASP A 92 -1.14 6.23 -5.58
C ASP A 92 0.31 6.14 -5.08
N PHE A 93 0.95 7.29 -4.83
CA PHE A 93 2.28 7.34 -4.19
C PHE A 93 2.24 6.72 -2.80
N MET A 94 1.33 7.17 -1.93
CA MET A 94 1.17 6.62 -0.58
C MET A 94 0.87 5.12 -0.63
N LEU A 95 0.02 4.68 -1.55
CA LEU A 95 -0.31 3.28 -1.73
C LEU A 95 0.93 2.44 -2.09
N GLY A 96 1.74 2.92 -3.03
CA GLY A 96 2.97 2.23 -3.45
C GLY A 96 3.97 2.07 -2.31
N ILE A 97 4.19 3.14 -1.52
CA ILE A 97 5.06 3.08 -0.34
C ILE A 97 4.56 2.06 0.68
N LEU A 98 3.24 2.00 0.93
CA LEU A 98 2.66 1.05 1.88
C LEU A 98 2.72 -0.41 1.41
N PHE A 99 2.80 -0.65 0.10
CA PHE A 99 3.08 -1.97 -0.47
C PHE A 99 4.57 -2.32 -0.56
N GLY A 100 5.45 -1.38 -0.19
CA GLY A 100 6.90 -1.57 -0.20
C GLY A 100 7.54 -1.42 -1.58
N TYR A 101 6.93 -0.67 -2.48
CA TYR A 101 7.62 -0.26 -3.72
C TYR A 101 8.77 0.68 -3.42
N ASP A 102 9.75 0.66 -4.30
CA ASP A 102 10.91 1.53 -4.19
C ASP A 102 10.50 3.02 -4.24
N ARG A 103 11.20 3.83 -3.44
CA ARG A 103 10.87 5.24 -3.26
C ARG A 103 11.22 6.07 -4.50
N GLU A 104 12.36 5.80 -5.15
CA GLU A 104 12.78 6.54 -6.34
C GLU A 104 11.84 6.23 -7.50
N MET A 105 11.52 4.95 -7.73
CA MET A 105 10.52 4.55 -8.73
C MET A 105 9.15 5.19 -8.48
N GLN A 106 8.73 5.30 -7.21
CA GLN A 106 7.47 5.96 -6.87
C GLN A 106 7.54 7.48 -7.08
N CYS A 107 8.68 8.14 -6.86
CA CYS A 107 8.89 9.55 -7.19
C CYS A 107 8.78 9.79 -8.69
N GLU A 108 9.46 8.98 -9.52
CA GLU A 108 9.36 9.06 -10.98
C GLU A 108 7.92 8.89 -11.46
N ARG A 109 7.23 7.87 -10.95
CA ARG A 109 5.82 7.61 -11.25
C ARG A 109 4.92 8.77 -10.82
N TYR A 110 5.15 9.38 -9.66
CA TYR A 110 4.39 10.52 -9.17
C TYR A 110 4.54 11.73 -10.08
N LEU A 111 5.78 12.13 -10.40
CA LEU A 111 6.07 13.28 -11.28
C LEU A 111 5.45 13.08 -12.66
N GLY A 112 5.59 11.87 -13.24
CA GLY A 112 4.96 11.54 -14.52
C GLY A 112 3.42 11.63 -14.51
N ARG A 113 2.78 11.43 -13.36
CA ARG A 113 1.32 11.61 -13.20
C ARG A 113 0.90 13.06 -12.95
N CYS A 114 1.77 13.88 -12.37
CA CYS A 114 1.53 15.31 -12.18
C CYS A 114 1.68 16.11 -13.49
N GLY A 115 2.25 15.51 -14.54
CA GLY A 115 2.58 16.20 -15.79
C GLY A 115 3.92 16.91 -15.74
N ASP A 116 4.70 16.72 -14.68
CA ASP A 116 6.10 17.09 -14.61
C ASP A 116 6.87 16.04 -15.41
N ALA A 117 7.28 16.39 -16.62
CA ALA A 117 8.17 15.54 -17.39
C ALA A 117 9.45 15.34 -16.56
N VAL A 118 9.72 14.09 -16.16
CA VAL A 118 11.04 13.74 -15.64
C VAL A 118 11.97 13.87 -16.83
N ASP A 119 12.76 14.94 -16.86
CA ASP A 119 13.82 15.10 -17.85
C ASP A 119 14.77 13.92 -17.64
N THR A 120 14.72 12.96 -18.55
CA THR A 120 15.68 11.85 -18.62
C THR A 120 17.01 12.42 -19.12
N GLU A 121 17.65 13.26 -18.31
CA GLU A 121 19.01 13.70 -18.55
C GLU A 121 19.96 12.99 -17.60
N THR A 122 20.69 12.06 -18.20
CA THR A 122 22.01 11.60 -17.80
C THR A 122 22.84 12.79 -17.27
N GLY A 123 22.98 12.91 -15.95
CA GLY A 123 23.98 13.77 -15.30
C GLY A 123 23.47 15.04 -14.63
N LEU A 124 23.56 15.04 -13.29
CA LEU A 124 23.70 16.18 -12.36
C LEU A 124 22.81 17.43 -12.59
N GLU A 125 21.89 17.70 -11.67
CA GLU A 125 21.95 18.89 -10.78
C GLU A 125 20.81 18.85 -9.74
N VAL A 126 21.18 18.61 -8.48
CA VAL A 126 20.30 18.92 -7.34
C VAL A 126 20.25 20.44 -7.25
N THR A 127 19.19 21.04 -7.80
CA THR A 127 18.88 22.45 -7.61
C THR A 127 18.87 22.76 -6.11
N SER A 128 19.85 23.56 -5.69
CA SER A 128 20.01 24.06 -4.34
C SER A 128 18.78 24.87 -3.93
N ALA A 129 18.05 24.38 -2.93
CA ALA A 129 17.14 25.22 -2.19
C ALA A 129 17.91 26.44 -1.65
N PRO A 130 17.34 27.66 -1.64
CA PRO A 130 17.99 28.79 -1.00
C PRO A 130 18.25 28.45 0.47
N PRO A 131 19.37 28.92 1.06
CA PRO A 131 19.69 28.60 2.44
C PRO A 131 18.55 29.08 3.33
N LEU A 132 17.97 28.17 4.13
CA LEU A 132 17.08 28.56 5.21
C LEU A 132 17.86 29.57 6.07
N ALA A 133 17.36 30.80 6.12
CA ALA A 133 17.83 31.80 7.05
C ALA A 133 17.76 31.18 8.46
N ILE A 134 18.91 31.04 9.10
CA ILE A 134 19.00 30.67 10.51
C ILE A 134 18.40 31.85 11.28
N ALA A 135 17.11 31.79 11.54
CA ALA A 135 16.47 32.64 12.53
C ALA A 135 16.87 32.08 13.89
N THR A 136 17.88 32.72 14.49
CA THR A 136 18.26 32.52 15.88
C THR A 136 17.09 32.94 16.75
N ASP A 137 16.25 32.00 17.16
CA ASP A 137 15.49 32.15 18.40
C ASP A 137 15.45 30.83 19.16
N HIS A 138 16.25 30.78 20.23
CA HIS A 138 16.25 29.70 21.20
C HIS A 138 15.03 29.86 22.11
N LYS A 139 13.88 29.32 21.69
CA LYS A 139 12.85 28.78 22.59
C LYS A 139 11.73 28.08 21.81
N ALA A 140 11.32 26.95 22.37
CA ALA A 140 10.16 26.13 22.02
C ALA A 140 10.35 25.12 20.88
N LEU A 141 10.83 23.92 21.25
CA LEU A 141 10.26 22.66 20.77
C LEU A 141 10.49 21.60 21.84
N VAL A 142 9.53 21.56 22.78
CA VAL A 142 9.13 20.34 23.46
C VAL A 142 7.85 19.92 22.75
N LEU A 143 7.90 18.79 22.05
CA LEU A 143 6.90 17.74 21.99
C LEU A 143 7.60 16.47 21.51
#